data_AF-A0A0Q8EXB5-F1
#
_entry.id   AF-A0A0Q8EXB5-F1
#
_cell.length_a   1.000
_cell.length_b   1.000
_cell.length_c   1.000
_cell.angle_alpha   90.00
_cell.angle_beta   90.00
_cell.angle_gamma   90.00
#
_symmetry.space_group_name_H-M   'P 1'
#
loop_
_entity.id
_entity.type
_entity.pdbx_description
1 polymer ?
#
loop_
_entity_poly.entity_id
_entity_poly.type
_entity_poly.pdbx_seq_one_letter_code
_entity_poly.pdbx_strand_id
1 'polypeptide(L)' 'MDEAEGEAAPPASVKSRPVDPSLTHWTVSDDWPERVPVTEAEIDLFEAWFGDILDELFGKSA' A
#
# COMPACT_ATOMS: atom_id res chain seq x y z
N MET A 1 18.83 -2.64 43.05
CA MET A 1 19.32 -2.67 41.67
C MET A 1 18.26 -1.96 40.86
N ASP A 2 18.37 -0.64 40.90
CA ASP A 2 17.58 0.30 40.13
C ASP A 2 17.87 0.09 38.66
N GLU A 3 16.90 -0.41 37.91
CA GLU A 3 16.95 -0.32 36.45
C GLU A 3 15.87 0.68 36.05
N ALA A 4 16.35 1.92 35.85
CA ALA A 4 15.58 3.05 35.42
C ALA A 4 14.97 2.80 34.03
N GLU A 5 13.68 3.09 33.96
CA GLU A 5 12.88 3.50 32.83
C GLU A 5 13.64 3.71 31.50
N GLY A 6 13.43 2.80 30.56
CA GLY A 6 13.54 3.12 29.14
C GLY A 6 12.28 3.86 28.69
N GLU A 7 12.11 5.10 29.15
CA GLU A 7 11.08 6.02 28.65
C GLU A 7 11.28 6.16 27.13
N ALA A 8 10.43 5.51 26.34
CA ALA A 8 10.44 5.67 24.90
C ALA A 8 10.11 7.14 24.59
N ALA A 9 11.05 7.85 23.96
CA ALA A 9 10.85 9.23 23.56
C ALA A 9 9.51 9.38 22.79
N PRO A 10 8.74 10.45 23.03
CA PRO A 10 7.49 10.66 22.33
C PRO A 10 7.73 10.66 20.81
N PRO A 11 6.80 10.14 19.99
CA PRO A 11 6.97 10.12 18.55
C PRO A 11 7.26 11.54 18.09
N ALA A 12 8.37 11.71 17.36
CA ALA A 12 8.75 12.99 16.82
C ALA A 12 7.53 13.59 16.10
N SER A 13 7.08 14.76 16.54
CA SER A 13 5.98 15.47 15.91
C SER A 13 6.37 15.71 14.45
N VAL A 14 5.78 14.93 13.55
CA VAL A 14 5.93 15.11 12.11
C VAL A 14 5.35 16.50 11.84
N LYS A 15 6.24 17.50 11.69
CA LYS A 15 5.84 18.84 11.30
C LYS A 15 5.06 18.68 10.00
N SER A 16 3.76 18.98 10.04
CA SER A 16 2.92 18.93 8.86
C SER A 16 3.54 19.86 7.82
N ARG A 17 4.01 19.28 6.71
CA ARG A 17 4.39 20.06 5.55
C ARG A 17 3.13 20.79 5.10
N PRO A 18 3.19 22.12 4.84
CA PRO A 18 2.05 22.82 4.26
C PRO A 18 1.59 22.09 3.00
N VAL A 19 0.32 21.69 2.99
CA VAL A 19 -0.28 21.05 1.80
C VAL A 19 -0.39 22.14 0.74
N ASP A 20 0.18 21.89 -0.44
CA ASP A 20 0.10 22.83 -1.55
C ASP A 20 -1.39 23.00 -1.94
N PRO A 21 -1.96 24.22 -1.87
CA PRO A 21 -3.38 24.46 -2.15
C PRO A 21 -3.77 24.14 -3.60
N SER A 22 -2.82 24.00 -4.52
CA SER A 22 -3.08 23.53 -5.89
C SER A 22 -3.45 22.03 -5.95
N LEU A 23 -3.12 21.24 -4.93
CA LEU A 23 -3.52 19.83 -4.82
C LEU A 23 -5.03 19.65 -4.59
N THR A 24 -5.75 20.71 -4.21
CA THR A 24 -7.21 20.68 -4.00
C THR A 24 -7.99 20.43 -5.30
N HIS A 25 -7.35 20.62 -6.47
CA HIS A 25 -7.96 20.48 -7.79
C HIS A 25 -7.27 19.42 -8.67
N TRP A 26 -6.57 18.45 -8.08
CA TRP A 26 -5.97 17.38 -8.86
C TRP A 26 -7.03 16.45 -9.47
N THR A 27 -6.98 16.30 -10.79
CA THR A 27 -7.76 15.31 -11.52
C THR A 27 -7.03 13.98 -11.46
N VAL A 28 -7.63 13.00 -10.80
CA VAL A 28 -7.18 11.61 -10.89
C VAL A 28 -7.73 11.05 -12.21
N SER A 29 -6.85 10.81 -13.19
CA SER A 29 -7.19 10.07 -14.40
C SER A 29 -6.63 8.65 -14.31
N ASP A 30 -7.42 7.71 -14.79
CA ASP A 30 -6.97 6.35 -15.05
C ASP A 30 -6.65 6.23 -16.53
N ASP A 31 -5.40 6.52 -16.90
CA ASP A 31 -4.91 6.52 -18.28
C ASP A 31 -4.37 5.14 -18.71
N TRP A 32 -4.86 4.06 -18.09
CA TRP A 32 -4.41 2.72 -18.43
C TRP A 32 -4.87 2.29 -19.82
N PRO A 33 -4.02 1.52 -20.54
CA PRO A 33 -4.42 0.92 -21.81
C PRO A 33 -5.55 -0.09 -21.60
N GLU A 34 -6.30 -0.37 -22.67
CA GLU A 34 -7.36 -1.42 -22.67
C GLU A 34 -6.83 -2.77 -22.15
N ARG A 35 -5.56 -3.07 -22.41
CA ARG A 35 -4.82 -4.15 -21.77
C ARG A 35 -3.51 -3.66 -21.17
N VAL A 36 -3.37 -3.83 -19.87
CA VAL A 36 -2.10 -3.62 -19.17
C VAL A 36 -1.16 -4.78 -19.49
N PRO A 37 0.02 -4.55 -20.09
CA PRO A 37 0.99 -5.60 -20.33
C PRO A 37 1.58 -6.07 -18.99
N VAL A 38 1.51 -7.38 -18.76
CA VAL A 38 2.10 -8.05 -17.60
C VAL A 38 2.95 -9.22 -18.09
N THR A 39 4.06 -9.46 -17.41
CA THR A 39 4.98 -10.57 -17.69
C THR A 39 4.66 -11.78 -16.81
N GLU A 40 5.08 -12.97 -17.24
CA GLU A 40 4.93 -14.20 -16.45
C GLU A 40 5.58 -14.08 -15.07
N ALA A 41 6.76 -13.44 -14.97
CA ALA A 41 7.44 -13.23 -13.71
C ALA A 41 6.69 -12.28 -12.76
N GLU A 42 5.95 -11.29 -13.31
CA GLU A 42 5.06 -10.46 -12.51
C GLU A 42 3.85 -11.27 -12.04
N ILE A 43 3.24 -12.07 -12.91
CA ILE A 43 2.12 -12.95 -12.54
C ILE A 43 2.53 -13.89 -11.39
N ASP A 44 3.69 -14.54 -11.49
CA ASP A 44 4.24 -15.41 -10.43
C ASP A 44 4.40 -14.65 -9.10
N LEU A 45 4.84 -13.39 -9.15
CA LEU A 45 4.98 -12.54 -7.97
C LEU A 45 3.62 -12.19 -7.36
N PHE A 46 2.63 -11.88 -8.20
CA PHE A 46 1.27 -11.60 -7.74
C PHE A 46 0.65 -12.84 -7.08
N GLU A 47 0.80 -14.02 -7.68
CA GLU A 47 0.27 -15.28 -7.11
C GLU A 47 0.98 -15.69 -5.82
N ALA A 48 2.30 -15.47 -5.71
CA ALA A 48 3.04 -15.80 -4.48
C ALA A 48 2.64 -14.95 -3.26
N TRP A 49 2.09 -13.74 -3.48
CA TRP A 49 1.71 -12.81 -2.41
C TRP A 49 0.21 -12.72 -2.17
N PHE A 50 -0.59 -12.88 -3.23
CA PHE A 50 -2.04 -12.71 -3.18
C PHE A 50 -2.80 -14.00 -3.48
N GLY A 51 -2.13 -15.11 -3.78
CA GLY A 51 -2.78 -16.36 -4.19
C GLY A 51 -3.82 -16.85 -3.18
N ASP A 52 -3.52 -16.77 -1.88
CA ASP A 52 -4.45 -17.14 -0.81
C ASP A 52 -5.68 -16.23 -0.74
N ILE A 53 -5.50 -14.92 -0.90
CA ILE A 53 -6.58 -13.92 -0.95
C ILE A 53 -7.43 -14.12 -2.20
N LEU A 54 -6.81 -14.39 -3.35
CA LEU A 54 -7.52 -14.66 -4.60
C LEU A 54 -8.29 -15.98 -4.51
N ASP A 55 -7.72 -17.00 -3.88
CA ASP A 55 -8.40 -18.26 -3.59
C ASP A 55 -9.55 -18.07 -2.57
N GLU A 56 -9.49 -17.11 -1.66
CA GLU A 56 -10.61 -16.79 -0.78
C GLU A 56 -11.72 -16.02 -1.51
N LEU A 57 -11.34 -15.05 -2.34
CA LEU A 57 -12.28 -14.18 -3.07
C LEU A 57 -12.98 -14.89 -4.23
N PHE A 58 -12.25 -15.79 -4.91
CA PHE A 58 -12.69 -16.46 -6.13
C PHE A 58 -12.77 -17.98 -5.97
N GLY A 59 -12.29 -18.53 -4.86
CA GLY A 59 -12.36 -19.97 -4.60
C GLY A 59 -13.78 -20.42 -4.27
N LYS A 60 -14.12 -21.52 -4.94
CA LYS A 60 -15.32 -22.34 -4.82
C LYS A 60 -16.66 -21.59 -4.79
N SER A 61 -17.02 -21.08 -5.97
CA SER A 61 -18.38 -21.31 -6.48
C SER A 61 -18.48 -22.75 -7.00
N ALA A 62 -19.57 -23.45 -6.65
CA ALA A 62 -19.83 -24.86 -6.99
C ALA A 62 -19.83 -25.15 -8.50
#